data_AF-A0A9D8RWQ9-F1
#
_entry.id   AF-A0A9D8RWQ9-F1
#
_cell.length_a   1.000
_cell.length_b   1.000
_cell.length_c   1.000
_cell.angle_alpha   90.00
_cell.angle_beta   90.00
_cell.angle_gamma   90.00
#
_symmetry.space_group_name_H-M   'P 1'
#
loop_
_entity.id
_entity.type
_entity.pdbx_description
1 polymer ?
#
loop_
_entity_poly.entity_id
_entity_poly.type
_entity_poly.pdbx_seq_one_letter_code
_entity_poly.pdbx_strand_id
1 'polypeptide(L)'
;ALEKISEVTGDMPLVLHGGTGIPADMIKKAISLGVSKINVNTECQLAFADATRSYIEAGKDREGKGFDPRKLLAPGTEAIKATVREKIELFGSAGKA
;
A
#
# COMPACT_ATOMS: atom_id res chain seq x y z
N ALA A 1 5.74 -15.06 18.75
CA ALA A 1 4.40 -15.59 18.45
C ALA A 1 4.32 -16.10 17.02
N LEU A 2 4.59 -15.26 16.01
CA LEU A 2 4.59 -15.66 14.60
C LEU A 2 5.49 -16.86 14.28
N GLU A 3 6.72 -16.89 14.81
CA GLU A 3 7.66 -18.01 14.64
C GLU A 3 7.07 -19.35 15.10
N LYS A 4 6.50 -19.40 16.31
CA LYS A 4 5.83 -20.61 16.82
C LYS A 4 4.64 -21.03 15.96
N ILE A 5 3.91 -20.07 15.39
CA ILE A 5 2.80 -20.37 14.46
C ILE A 5 3.37 -21.00 13.19
N SER A 6 4.40 -20.39 12.61
CA SER A 6 5.07 -20.92 11.41
C SER A 6 5.61 -22.34 11.62
N GLU A 7 6.21 -22.63 12.78
CA GLU A 7 6.72 -23.96 13.11
C GLU A 7 5.63 -25.04 13.10
N VAL A 8 4.45 -24.74 13.67
CA VAL A 8 3.35 -25.72 13.76
C VAL A 8 2.52 -25.79 12.48
N THR A 9 2.55 -24.77 11.62
CA THR A 9 1.82 -24.74 10.36
C THR A 9 2.65 -25.23 9.17
N GLY A 10 3.97 -25.40 9.33
CA GLY A 10 4.88 -25.84 8.27
C GLY A 10 4.84 -24.90 7.06
N ASP A 11 4.64 -25.46 5.87
CA ASP A 11 4.64 -24.72 4.60
C ASP A 11 3.34 -23.96 4.29
N MET A 12 2.37 -23.95 5.21
CA MET A 12 1.12 -23.22 5.01
C MET A 12 1.36 -21.71 4.93
N PRO A 13 0.96 -21.03 3.84
CA PRO A 13 1.16 -19.58 3.71
C PRO A 13 0.40 -18.78 4.78
N LEU A 14 1.10 -17.86 5.45
CA LEU A 14 0.51 -17.00 6.47
C LEU A 14 0.10 -15.63 5.91
N VAL A 15 -0.91 -15.03 6.54
CA VAL A 15 -1.45 -13.71 6.18
C VAL A 15 -1.21 -12.71 7.30
N LEU A 16 -0.58 -11.58 6.98
CA LEU A 16 -0.42 -10.44 7.88
C LEU A 16 -1.51 -9.38 7.58
N HIS A 17 -2.42 -9.18 8.52
CA HIS A 17 -3.37 -8.07 8.50
C HIS A 17 -2.75 -6.80 9.08
N GLY A 18 -3.16 -5.64 8.56
CA GLY A 18 -2.76 -4.34 9.11
C GLY A 18 -1.30 -3.97 8.83
N GLY A 19 -0.82 -4.12 7.59
CA GLY A 19 0.57 -3.81 7.23
C GLY A 19 0.95 -2.32 7.27
N THR A 20 0.01 -1.43 7.56
CA THR A 20 0.22 0.03 7.56
C THR A 20 1.08 0.47 8.73
N GLY A 21 2.15 1.22 8.44
CA GLY A 21 3.03 1.77 9.46
C GLY A 21 3.94 0.76 10.16
N ILE A 22 3.93 -0.51 9.74
CA ILE A 22 4.87 -1.51 10.24
C ILE A 22 6.25 -1.21 9.63
N PRO A 23 7.32 -1.12 10.45
CA PRO A 23 8.68 -0.93 9.97
C PRO A 23 9.10 -1.98 8.93
N ALA A 24 9.88 -1.55 7.94
CA ALA A 24 10.28 -2.36 6.80
C ALA A 24 11.05 -3.64 7.19
N ASP A 25 11.87 -3.56 8.23
CA ASP A 25 12.62 -4.68 8.82
C ASP A 25 11.69 -5.71 9.47
N MET A 26 10.63 -5.26 10.15
CA MET A 26 9.62 -6.14 10.72
C MET A 26 8.80 -6.86 9.63
N ILE A 27 8.46 -6.16 8.54
CA ILE A 27 7.83 -6.78 7.37
C ILE A 27 8.72 -7.87 6.78
N LYS A 28 10.00 -7.57 6.54
CA LYS A 28 10.97 -8.55 6.02
C LYS A 28 11.12 -9.75 6.95
N LYS A 29 11.17 -9.51 8.26
CA LYS A 29 11.21 -10.59 9.27
C LYS A 29 9.95 -11.44 9.22
N ALA A 30 8.76 -10.84 9.12
CA ALA A 30 7.50 -11.58 9.01
C ALA A 30 7.46 -12.46 7.74
N ILE A 31 7.91 -11.95 6.60
CA ILE A 31 8.03 -12.72 5.35
C ILE A 31 8.98 -13.92 5.54
N SER A 32 10.13 -13.71 6.19
CA SER A 32 11.08 -14.81 6.48
C SER A 32 10.51 -15.90 7.40
N LEU A 33 9.39 -15.61 8.09
CA LEU A 33 8.67 -16.52 9.00
C LEU A 33 7.37 -17.06 8.37
N GLY A 34 7.28 -17.10 7.04
CA GLY A 34 6.17 -17.76 6.33
C GLY A 34 4.99 -16.85 5.95
N VAL A 35 5.07 -15.53 6.17
CA VAL A 35 4.04 -14.60 5.65
C VAL A 35 4.20 -14.44 4.14
N SER A 36 3.16 -14.84 3.41
CA SER A 36 3.12 -14.77 1.94
C SER A 36 2.06 -13.79 1.41
N LYS A 37 1.19 -13.27 2.28
CA LYS A 37 0.18 -12.27 1.93
C LYS A 37 0.12 -11.17 2.99
N ILE A 38 0.26 -9.92 2.55
CA ILE A 38 0.18 -8.74 3.42
C ILE A 38 -0.97 -7.85 2.95
N ASN A 39 -1.83 -7.44 3.88
CA ASN A 39 -2.94 -6.55 3.59
C ASN A 39 -2.56 -5.09 3.91
N VAL A 40 -2.64 -4.21 2.91
CA VAL A 40 -2.38 -2.76 3.02
C VAL A 40 -3.61 -2.00 2.55
N ASN A 41 -4.07 -1.00 3.31
CA ASN A 41 -5.23 -0.19 2.93
C ASN A 41 -5.09 1.26 3.40
N THR A 42 -4.82 1.47 4.70
CA THR A 42 -4.78 2.82 5.29
C THR A 42 -3.76 3.73 4.63
N GLU A 43 -2.57 3.24 4.26
CA GLU A 43 -1.60 4.06 3.52
C GLU A 43 -2.10 4.51 2.14
N CYS A 44 -2.81 3.64 1.41
CA CYS A 44 -3.41 4.01 0.13
C CYS A 44 -4.49 5.07 0.30
N GLN A 45 -5.29 4.98 1.37
CA GLN A 45 -6.32 5.99 1.69
C GLN A 45 -5.69 7.34 2.00
N LEU A 46 -4.64 7.36 2.83
CA LEU A 46 -3.92 8.58 3.19
C LEU A 46 -3.26 9.22 1.96
N ALA A 47 -2.55 8.43 1.15
CA ALA A 47 -1.90 8.91 -0.07
C ALA A 47 -2.91 9.49 -1.08
N PHE A 48 -4.04 8.80 -1.27
CA PHE A 48 -5.11 9.27 -2.13
C PHE A 48 -5.72 10.59 -1.63
N ALA A 49 -6.06 10.63 -0.34
CA ALA A 49 -6.71 11.78 0.29
C ALA A 49 -5.81 13.01 0.24
N ASP A 50 -4.52 12.86 0.56
CA ASP A 50 -3.54 13.95 0.56
C ASP A 50 -3.35 14.55 -0.85
N ALA A 51 -3.13 13.70 -1.85
CA ALA A 51 -2.95 14.15 -3.24
C ALA A 51 -4.22 14.80 -3.81
N THR A 52 -5.40 14.24 -3.50
CA THR A 52 -6.68 14.79 -3.95
C THR A 52 -6.99 16.12 -3.23
N ARG A 53 -6.70 16.22 -1.92
CA ARG A 53 -6.87 17.45 -1.15
C ARG A 53 -5.97 18.55 -1.69
N SER A 54 -4.69 18.25 -1.93
CA SER A 54 -3.72 19.20 -2.48
C SER A 54 -4.15 19.75 -3.85
N TYR A 55 -4.78 18.92 -4.68
CA TYR A 55 -5.34 19.36 -5.97
C TYR A 55 -6.46 20.41 -5.78
N ILE A 56 -7.37 20.18 -4.83
CA ILE A 56 -8.49 21.08 -4.53
C ILE A 56 -8.00 22.36 -3.84
N GLU A 57 -7.10 22.26 -2.87
CA GLU A 57 -6.57 23.43 -2.14
C GLU A 57 -5.74 24.34 -3.07
N ALA A 58 -5.16 23.79 -4.12
CA ALA A 58 -4.53 24.56 -5.20
C ALA A 58 -5.56 25.22 -6.15
N GLY A 59 -6.87 25.05 -5.95
CA GLY A 59 -7.94 25.62 -6.77
C GLY A 59 -8.12 24.98 -8.15
N LYS A 60 -7.42 23.87 -8.43
CA LYS A 60 -7.39 23.25 -9.76
C LYS A 60 -8.74 22.68 -10.19
N ASP A 61 -9.61 22.33 -9.23
CA ASP A 61 -10.98 21.90 -9.49
C ASP A 61 -11.83 22.99 -10.17
N ARG A 62 -11.49 24.27 -9.95
CA ARG A 62 -12.19 25.43 -10.50
C ARG A 62 -11.63 25.90 -11.86
N GLU A 63 -10.51 25.33 -12.30
CA GLU A 63 -9.86 25.70 -13.55
C GLU A 63 -10.41 24.89 -14.74
N GLY A 64 -11.14 25.56 -15.64
CA GLY A 64 -11.70 24.93 -16.84
C GLY A 64 -12.59 23.72 -16.50
N LYS A 65 -12.18 22.52 -16.92
CA LYS A 65 -12.84 21.25 -16.57
C LYS A 65 -12.15 20.50 -15.41
N GLY A 66 -11.49 21.22 -14.51
CA GLY A 66 -10.74 20.63 -13.40
C GLY A 66 -11.57 19.78 -12.45
N PHE A 67 -12.89 20.03 -12.38
CA PHE A 67 -13.88 19.25 -11.63
C PHE A 67 -14.18 17.87 -12.24
N ASP A 68 -13.78 17.61 -13.49
CA ASP A 68 -14.01 16.32 -14.15
C ASP A 68 -13.42 15.21 -13.26
N PRO A 69 -14.19 14.18 -12.86
CA PRO A 69 -13.72 13.14 -11.94
C PRO A 69 -12.41 12.49 -12.39
N ARG A 70 -12.17 12.39 -13.71
CA ARG A 70 -10.93 11.83 -14.24
C ARG A 70 -9.73 12.70 -13.95
N LYS A 71 -9.90 14.03 -13.90
CA LYS A 71 -8.84 14.98 -13.55
C LYS A 71 -8.69 15.13 -12.04
N LEU A 72 -9.82 15.24 -11.33
CA LEU A 72 -9.86 15.38 -9.87
C LEU A 72 -9.26 14.17 -9.15
N LEU A 73 -9.57 12.94 -9.60
CA LEU A 73 -9.17 11.70 -8.95
C LEU A 73 -7.86 11.10 -9.50
N ALA A 74 -7.34 11.63 -10.61
CA ALA A 74 -6.07 11.16 -11.19
C ALA A 74 -4.89 11.33 -10.22
N PRO A 75 -4.68 12.47 -9.55
CA PRO A 75 -3.59 12.63 -8.58
C PRO A 75 -3.63 11.60 -7.46
N GLY A 76 -4.80 11.37 -6.86
CA GLY A 76 -4.98 10.35 -5.83
C GLY A 76 -4.70 8.94 -6.35
N THR A 77 -5.12 8.64 -7.58
CA THR A 77 -4.85 7.35 -8.24
C THR A 77 -3.36 7.12 -8.46
N GLU A 78 -2.63 8.14 -8.94
CA GLU A 78 -1.18 8.05 -9.11
C GLU A 78 -0.44 7.93 -7.78
N ALA A 79 -0.92 8.59 -6.73
CA ALA A 79 -0.38 8.44 -5.37
C ALA A 79 -0.54 6.99 -4.87
N ILE A 80 -1.72 6.37 -5.03
CA ILE A 80 -1.91 4.94 -4.70
C ILE A 80 -0.95 4.06 -5.50
N LYS A 81 -0.79 4.30 -6.81
CA LYS A 81 0.13 3.51 -7.65
C LYS A 81 1.58 3.61 -7.15
N ALA A 82 2.02 4.79 -6.72
CA ALA A 82 3.33 4.99 -6.13
C ALA A 82 3.47 4.18 -4.83
N THR A 83 2.52 4.32 -3.91
CA THR A 83 2.49 3.54 -2.65
C THR A 83 2.53 2.04 -2.90
N VAL A 84 1.70 1.52 -3.83
CA VAL A 84 1.65 0.10 -4.15
C VAL A 84 2.97 -0.38 -4.77
N ARG A 85 3.61 0.42 -5.64
CA ARG A 85 4.92 0.09 -6.20
C ARG A 85 5.98 -0.05 -5.10
N GLU A 86 6.02 0.87 -4.15
CA GLU A 86 6.93 0.78 -3.00
C GLU A 86 6.68 -0.49 -2.18
N LYS A 87 5.41 -0.89 -1.98
CA LYS A 87 5.07 -2.14 -1.28
C LYS A 87 5.48 -3.39 -2.07
N ILE A 88 5.32 -3.39 -3.39
CA ILE A 88 5.77 -4.50 -4.26
C ILE A 88 7.28 -4.73 -4.11
N GLU A 89 8.06 -3.65 -4.12
CA GLU A 89 9.51 -3.71 -3.89
C GLU A 89 9.84 -4.17 -2.48
N LEU A 90 9.21 -3.56 -1.46
CA LEU A 90 9.44 -3.91 -0.04
C LEU A 90 9.11 -5.38 0.26
N PHE A 91 8.02 -5.90 -0.30
CA PHE A 91 7.59 -7.28 -0.10
C PHE A 91 8.38 -8.27 -0.97
N GLY A 92 9.22 -7.78 -1.89
CA GLY A 92 10.03 -8.60 -2.77
C GLY A 92 9.20 -9.38 -3.79
N SER A 93 8.07 -8.84 -4.25
CA SER A 93 7.23 -9.45 -5.29
C SER A 93 7.49 -8.87 -6.69
N ALA A 94 8.34 -7.85 -6.81
CA ALA A 94 8.78 -7.32 -8.09
C ALA A 94 9.38 -8.41 -8.99
N GLY A 95 8.94 -8.48 -10.25
CA GLY A 95 9.45 -9.44 -11.24
C GLY A 95 9.03 -10.90 -11.05
N LYS A 96 8.07 -11.19 -10.17
CA LYS A 96 7.58 -12.56 -9.88
C LYS A 96 6.19 -12.85 -10.49
N ALA A 97 5.89 -12.25 -11.65
CA ALA A 97 4.63 -12.40 -12.37
C ALA A 97 4.55 -13.73 -13.15
#